data_AF-A0A034UWV3-F1
#
_entry.id   AF-A0A034UWV3-F1
#
_cell.length_a   1.000
_cell.length_b   1.000
_cell.length_c   1.000
_cell.angle_alpha   90.00
_cell.angle_beta   90.00
_cell.angle_gamma   90.00
#
_symmetry.space_group_name_H-M   'P 1'
#
loop_
_entity.id
_entity.type
_entity.pdbx_description
1 polymer ?
#
loop_
_entity_poly.entity_id
_entity_poly.type
_entity_poly.pdbx_seq_one_letter_code
_entity_poly.pdbx_strand_id
1 'polypeptide(L)'
;IADEIYAAMNSTQFLGISGVVAFSSQGDRIALTQIEQMVNGKYEKLGYYDTQLDNLTWLNMEQWSGGKVPQDRTIVRRVLRTVSLPLFVCMCTISSCGILVALALIVFNI
;
A
#
# COMPACT_ATOMS: atom_id res chain seq x y z
N ILE A 1 -47.45 0.72 -21.80
CA ILE A 1 -47.62 0.64 -20.33
C ILE A 1 -46.34 0.23 -19.62
N ALA A 2 -45.89 -1.03 -19.67
CA ALA A 2 -44.69 -1.46 -18.90
C ALA A 2 -43.42 -0.70 -19.33
N ASP A 3 -43.18 -0.59 -20.64
CA ASP A 3 -42.01 0.13 -21.17
C ASP A 3 -42.03 1.63 -20.87
N GLU A 4 -43.22 2.24 -20.88
CA GLU A 4 -43.39 3.66 -20.54
C GLU A 4 -43.12 3.93 -19.06
N ILE A 5 -43.59 3.04 -18.17
CA ILE A 5 -43.31 3.13 -16.74
C ILE A 5 -41.80 2.94 -16.49
N TYR A 6 -41.17 2.00 -17.20
CA TYR A 6 -39.74 1.75 -17.08
C TYR A 6 -38.91 2.96 -17.54
N ALA A 7 -39.27 3.55 -18.68
CA ALA A 7 -38.64 4.77 -19.18
C ALA A 7 -38.83 5.95 -18.20
N ALA A 8 -40.03 6.10 -17.65
CA ALA A 8 -40.32 7.12 -16.64
C ALA A 8 -39.46 6.93 -15.38
N MET A 9 -39.35 5.70 -14.87
CA MET A 9 -38.50 5.38 -13.71
C MET A 9 -37.02 5.68 -13.97
N ASN A 10 -36.49 5.29 -15.13
CA ASN A 10 -35.08 5.55 -15.49
C ASN A 10 -34.77 7.06 -15.62
N SER A 11 -35.77 7.87 -16.01
CA SER A 11 -35.64 9.34 -16.10
C SER A 11 -35.91 10.08 -14.79
N THR A 12 -36.36 9.38 -13.74
CA THR A 12 -36.77 10.01 -12.49
C THR A 12 -35.56 10.36 -11.63
N GLN A 13 -35.36 11.65 -11.40
CA GLN A 13 -34.37 12.18 -10.47
C GLN A 13 -34.99 13.31 -9.65
N PHE A 14 -34.95 13.21 -8.32
CA PHE A 14 -35.44 14.27 -7.44
C PHE A 14 -34.67 14.31 -6.12
N LEU A 15 -34.71 15.46 -5.44
CA LEU A 15 -34.11 15.64 -4.11
C LEU A 15 -35.10 15.21 -3.03
N GLY A 16 -34.78 14.13 -2.31
CA GLY A 16 -35.53 13.65 -1.15
C GLY A 16 -34.83 13.95 0.18
N ILE A 17 -35.40 13.46 1.28
CA ILE A 17 -34.85 13.63 2.64
C ILE A 17 -33.47 12.98 2.78
N SER A 18 -33.22 11.89 2.06
CA SER A 18 -31.96 11.15 2.08
C SER A 18 -30.97 11.59 0.99
N GLY A 19 -31.22 12.72 0.32
CA GLY A 19 -30.42 13.24 -0.78
C GLY A 19 -31.05 12.99 -2.15
N VAL A 20 -30.23 13.08 -3.20
CA VAL A 20 -30.67 12.84 -4.57
C VAL A 20 -31.06 11.36 -4.71
N VAL A 21 -32.27 11.12 -5.21
CA VAL A 21 -32.79 9.78 -5.51
C VAL A 21 -32.80 9.63 -7.03
N ALA A 22 -32.08 8.63 -7.51
CA ALA A 22 -32.07 8.20 -8.90
C ALA A 22 -31.96 6.67 -8.95
N PHE A 23 -32.36 6.07 -10.08
CA PHE A 23 -32.32 4.62 -10.28
C PHE A 23 -31.38 4.28 -11.43
N SER A 24 -30.67 3.15 -11.30
CA SER A 24 -29.87 2.59 -12.37
C SER A 24 -30.77 1.95 -13.44
N SER A 25 -30.20 1.68 -14.61
CA SER A 25 -30.85 0.90 -15.66
C SER A 25 -31.17 -0.55 -15.26
N GLN A 26 -30.71 -1.01 -14.10
CA GLN A 26 -31.06 -2.31 -13.52
C GLN A 26 -32.12 -2.20 -12.41
N GLY A 27 -32.50 -0.97 -12.03
CA GLY A 27 -33.50 -0.69 -10.98
C GLY A 27 -32.90 -0.43 -9.59
N ASP A 28 -31.58 -0.43 -9.45
CA ASP A 28 -30.92 -0.16 -8.17
C ASP A 28 -30.97 1.33 -7.83
N ARG A 29 -31.19 1.66 -6.56
CA ARG A 29 -31.12 3.04 -6.10
C ARG A 29 -29.66 3.51 -6.07
N ILE A 30 -29.39 4.62 -6.73
CA ILE A 30 -28.08 5.26 -6.69
C ILE A 30 -28.03 6.19 -5.47
N ALA A 31 -27.05 5.95 -4.60
CA ALA A 31 -26.85 6.71 -3.36
C ALA A 31 -25.35 6.81 -3.02
N LEU A 32 -25.03 7.77 -2.16
CA LEU A 32 -23.68 7.91 -1.60
C LEU A 32 -23.38 6.73 -0.67
N THR A 33 -22.23 6.09 -0.87
CA THR A 33 -21.75 5.03 0.01
C THR A 33 -20.93 5.64 1.14
N GLN A 34 -21.34 5.44 2.39
CA GLN A 34 -20.58 5.90 3.56
C GLN A 34 -19.54 4.86 3.98
N ILE A 35 -18.31 5.30 4.24
CA ILE A 35 -17.20 4.45 4.67
C ILE A 35 -16.85 4.79 6.11
N GLU A 36 -16.76 3.79 6.97
CA GLU A 36 -16.48 3.93 8.40
C GLU A 36 -15.42 2.94 8.86
N GLN A 37 -14.73 3.28 9.95
CA GLN A 37 -13.78 2.42 10.62
C GLN A 37 -14.10 2.32 12.10
N MET A 38 -14.02 1.11 12.67
CA MET A 38 -14.11 0.92 14.11
C MET A 38 -12.78 1.29 14.77
N VAL A 39 -12.82 2.32 15.61
CA VAL A 39 -11.68 2.82 16.39
C VAL A 39 -12.11 2.90 17.85
N ASN A 40 -11.36 2.23 18.75
CA ASN A 40 -11.61 2.24 20.20
C ASN A 40 -13.06 1.93 20.60
N GLY A 41 -13.72 1.01 19.89
CA GLY A 41 -15.11 0.60 20.17
C GLY A 41 -16.18 1.55 19.62
N LYS A 42 -15.81 2.59 18.86
CA LYS A 42 -16.72 3.52 18.19
C LYS A 42 -16.51 3.46 16.67
N TYR A 43 -17.58 3.59 15.90
CA TYR A 43 -17.49 3.79 14.46
C TYR A 43 -17.20 5.26 14.15
N GLU A 44 -16.08 5.49 13.45
CA GLU A 44 -15.67 6.80 12.95
C GLU A 44 -15.82 6.83 11.43
N LYS A 45 -16.39 7.92 10.93
CA LYS A 45 -16.65 8.12 9.50
C LYS A 45 -15.36 8.52 8.79
N LEU A 46 -14.98 7.78 7.76
CA LEU A 46 -13.78 8.04 6.96
C LEU A 46 -14.07 8.81 5.67
N GLY A 47 -15.27 8.68 5.11
CA GLY A 47 -15.57 9.33 3.85
C GLY A 47 -16.87 8.89 3.21
N TYR A 48 -17.08 9.39 1.99
CA TYR A 48 -18.19 9.00 1.13
C TYR A 48 -17.70 8.74 -0.29
N TYR A 49 -18.33 7.77 -0.94
CA TYR A 49 -18.10 7.47 -2.34
C TYR A 49 -19.37 7.72 -3.16
N ASP A 50 -19.25 8.57 -4.16
CA ASP A 50 -20.29 8.85 -5.16
C ASP A 50 -20.07 7.98 -6.39
N THR A 51 -21.00 7.06 -6.64
CA THR A 51 -20.97 6.13 -7.77
C THR A 51 -21.31 6.78 -9.10
N GLN A 52 -22.00 7.94 -9.11
CA GLN A 52 -22.34 8.64 -10.35
C GLN A 52 -21.18 9.46 -10.88
N LEU A 53 -20.50 10.15 -9.97
CA LEU A 53 -19.38 11.04 -10.29
C LEU A 53 -18.03 10.34 -10.23
N ASP A 54 -17.99 9.06 -9.82
CA ASP A 54 -16.77 8.32 -9.51
C ASP A 54 -15.85 9.13 -8.58
N ASN A 55 -16.45 9.67 -7.52
CA ASN A 55 -15.79 10.62 -6.63
C ASN A 55 -15.69 10.08 -5.21
N LEU A 56 -14.46 9.92 -4.73
CA LEU A 56 -14.16 9.50 -3.37
C LEU A 56 -13.77 10.72 -2.52
N THR A 57 -14.65 11.11 -1.61
CA THR A 57 -14.35 12.13 -0.60
C THR A 57 -13.80 11.45 0.64
N TRP A 58 -12.51 11.66 0.92
CA TRP A 58 -11.79 11.03 2.03
C TRP A 58 -11.38 12.04 3.10
N LEU A 59 -11.67 11.74 4.37
CA LEU A 59 -11.43 12.64 5.51
C LEU A 59 -10.04 12.47 6.15
N ASN A 60 -9.25 11.48 5.71
CA ASN A 60 -7.91 11.18 6.25
C ASN A 60 -7.88 10.96 7.78
N MET A 61 -8.94 10.35 8.33
CA MET A 61 -9.07 10.07 9.76
C MET A 61 -8.82 8.59 10.09
N GLU A 62 -8.33 7.80 9.13
CA GLU A 62 -8.08 6.39 9.33
C GLU A 62 -6.96 6.13 10.34
N GLN A 63 -7.16 5.11 11.18
CA GLN A 63 -6.19 4.70 12.18
C GLN A 63 -5.71 3.28 11.89
N TRP A 64 -4.44 3.15 11.53
CA TRP A 64 -3.78 1.86 11.34
C TRP A 64 -2.75 1.61 12.43
N SER A 65 -2.61 0.35 12.85
CA SER A 65 -1.53 -0.04 13.76
C SER A 65 -0.17 0.23 13.11
N GLY A 66 0.65 1.06 13.76
CA GLY A 66 1.92 1.52 13.21
C GLY A 66 1.83 2.61 12.14
N GLY A 67 0.67 3.27 11.98
CA GLY A 67 0.51 4.45 11.11
C GLY A 67 0.61 4.17 9.61
N LYS A 68 0.60 2.89 9.21
CA LYS A 68 0.67 2.48 7.80
C LYS A 68 -0.38 1.42 7.50
N VAL A 69 -1.01 1.55 6.32
CA VAL A 69 -1.91 0.53 5.79
C VAL A 69 -1.17 -0.82 5.69
N PRO A 70 -1.72 -1.90 6.26
CA PRO A 70 -1.12 -3.22 6.16
C PRO A 70 -0.99 -3.65 4.70
N GLN A 71 0.09 -4.36 4.39
CA GLN A 71 0.35 -4.85 3.03
C GLN A 71 -0.43 -6.15 2.77
N ASP A 72 -0.80 -6.39 1.52
CA ASP A 72 -1.48 -7.61 1.07
C ASP A 72 -0.63 -8.86 1.30
N ARG A 73 0.69 -8.73 1.17
CA ARG A 73 1.65 -9.83 1.32
C ARG A 73 3.00 -9.37 1.84
N THR A 74 3.78 -10.33 2.33
CA THR A 74 5.17 -10.10 2.70
C THR A 74 6.05 -9.93 1.46
N ILE A 75 6.86 -8.87 1.43
CA ILE A 75 7.83 -8.62 0.35
C ILE A 75 9.17 -9.23 0.74
N VAL A 76 9.57 -10.30 0.04
CA VAL A 76 10.88 -10.95 0.25
C VAL A 76 11.98 -10.06 -0.35
N ARG A 77 12.81 -9.47 0.52
CA ARG A 77 14.00 -8.72 0.10
C ARG A 77 15.24 -9.61 0.15
N ARG A 78 15.83 -9.86 -1.01
CA ARG A 78 17.13 -10.54 -1.10
C ARG A 78 18.23 -9.54 -0.76
N VAL A 79 18.98 -9.81 0.31
CA VAL A 79 20.12 -8.98 0.73
C VAL A 79 21.42 -9.77 0.54
N LEU A 80 22.45 -9.11 0.01
CA LEU A 80 23.77 -9.70 -0.11
C LEU A 80 24.40 -9.84 1.28
N ARG A 81 24.94 -11.02 1.58
CA ARG A 81 25.70 -11.24 2.81
C ARG A 81 27.17 -10.99 2.53
N THR A 82 27.71 -9.89 3.04
CA THR A 82 29.13 -9.56 2.92
C THR A 82 29.92 -10.07 4.13
N VAL A 83 31.23 -10.25 3.94
CA VAL A 83 32.15 -10.50 5.04
C VAL A 83 32.36 -9.22 5.86
N SER A 84 32.68 -9.36 7.14
CA SER A 84 32.96 -8.19 7.98
C SER A 84 34.24 -7.49 7.54
N LEU A 85 34.16 -6.17 7.38
CA LEU A 85 35.29 -5.35 6.94
C LEU A 85 36.54 -5.51 7.83
N PRO A 86 36.44 -5.55 9.18
CA PRO A 86 37.61 -5.75 10.03
C PRO A 86 38.32 -7.09 9.77
N LEU A 87 37.56 -8.17 9.58
CA LEU A 87 38.13 -9.50 9.31
C LEU A 87 38.84 -9.51 7.96
N PHE A 88 38.22 -8.91 6.94
CA PHE A 88 38.82 -8.79 5.61
C PHE A 88 40.15 -8.03 5.68
N VAL A 89 40.20 -6.89 6.38
CA VAL A 89 41.43 -6.11 6.54
C VAL A 89 42.52 -6.91 7.26
N CYS A 90 42.20 -7.60 8.36
CA CYS A 90 43.18 -8.41 9.08
C CYS A 90 43.76 -9.55 8.22
N MET A 91 42.93 -10.23 7.44
CA MET A 91 43.40 -11.29 6.54
C MET A 91 44.30 -10.73 5.43
N CYS A 92 43.94 -9.56 4.87
CA CYS A 92 44.75 -8.88 3.86
C CYS A 92 46.12 -8.46 4.39
N THR A 93 46.22 -7.93 5.61
CA THR A 93 47.51 -7.50 6.19
C THR A 93 48.41 -8.70 6.49
N ILE A 94 47.85 -9.78 7.05
CA ILE A 94 48.59 -11.03 7.30
C ILE A 94 49.11 -11.62 5.99
N SER A 95 48.25 -11.71 4.96
CA SER A 95 48.62 -12.21 3.64
C SER A 95 49.75 -11.38 3.01
N SER A 96 49.64 -10.05 3.08
CA SER A 96 50.67 -9.13 2.58
C SER A 96 52.02 -9.32 3.29
N CYS A 97 52.00 -9.49 4.61
CA CYS A 97 53.20 -9.77 5.40
C CYS A 97 53.85 -11.09 4.97
N GLY A 98 53.06 -12.16 4.79
CA GLY A 98 53.56 -13.45 4.31
C GLY A 98 54.20 -13.38 2.93
N ILE A 99 53.61 -12.61 2.00
CA ILE A 99 54.17 -12.37 0.66
C ILE A 99 55.53 -11.67 0.75
N LEU A 100 55.66 -10.65 1.59
CA LEU A 100 56.93 -9.94 1.80
C LEU A 100 58.02 -10.86 2.36
N VAL A 101 57.69 -11.69 3.35
CA VAL A 101 58.63 -12.66 3.91
C VAL A 101 59.05 -13.69 2.87
N ALA A 102 58.12 -14.21 2.07
CA ALA A 102 58.43 -15.16 1.00
C ALA A 102 59.38 -14.56 -0.05
N LEU A 103 59.15 -13.31 -0.46
CA LEU A 103 60.05 -12.60 -1.39
C LEU A 103 61.45 -12.41 -0.79
N ALA A 104 61.55 -12.06 0.48
CA ALA A 104 62.84 -11.92 1.17
C ALA A 104 63.61 -13.26 1.22
N LEU A 105 62.90 -14.36 1.49
CA LEU A 105 63.50 -15.70 1.47
C LEU A 105 63.99 -16.10 0.07
N ILE A 106 63.24 -15.75 -0.99
CA ILE A 106 63.68 -15.98 -2.38
C ILE A 106 64.96 -15.20 -2.68
N VAL A 107 65.02 -13.92 -2.32
CA VAL A 107 66.23 -13.09 -2.52
C VAL A 107 67.43 -13.63 -1.73
N PHE A 108 67.21 -14.15 -0.52
CA PHE A 108 68.26 -14.79 0.26
C PHE A 108 68.73 -16.14 -0.31
N ASN A 109 67.84 -16.86 -0.99
CA ASN A 109 68.14 -18.17 -1.56
C ASN A 109 68.90 -18.10 -2.89
N ILE A 110 68.71 -17.01 -3.65
CA ILE A 110 69.46 -16.68 -4.88
C ILE A 110 70.88 -16.23 -4.52
#